data_AF-A0A8H7AGH0-F1
#
_entry.id   AF-A0A8H7AGH0-F1
#
_cell.length_a   1.000
_cell.length_b   1.000
_cell.length_c   1.000
_cell.angle_alpha   90.00
_cell.angle_beta   90.00
_cell.angle_gamma   90.00
#
_symmetry.space_group_name_H-M   'P 1'
#
loop_
_entity.id
_entity.type
_entity.pdbx_description
1 polymer ?
#
loop_
_entity_poly.entity_id
_entity_poly.type
_entity_poly.pdbx_seq_one_letter_code
_entity_poly.pdbx_strand_id
1 'polypeptide(L)'
;MYGELGNKLVQHAKRTQNLTHLPPYQTEAVRAVTREVRDLEKDVKRILEPFEGYFNPSSDPPTACALLVDHLAIRRNKRCLLAYHRGRAEKLEEMCWDGKDVLEVHQSRQSSTGQGGSSAPSNDESSLSPEEEEYFRQYSDMLAAYKGQWTDIDLTGSLEPPKDLFIDVRVLKDAGEVQTEYG
;
A
#
# COMPACT_ATOMS: atom_id res chain seq x y z
N MET A 1 -13.25 -21.01 7.71
CA MET A 1 -12.13 -21.37 8.60
C MET A 1 -11.38 -20.10 8.97
N TYR A 2 -10.81 -20.01 10.19
CA TYR A 2 -10.02 -18.84 10.60
C TYR A 2 -8.86 -18.57 9.63
N GLY A 3 -8.58 -17.30 9.36
CA GLY A 3 -7.43 -16.86 8.56
C GLY A 3 -7.54 -17.05 7.05
N GLU A 4 -8.67 -17.50 6.52
CA GLU A 4 -8.90 -17.59 5.07
C GLU A 4 -8.88 -16.21 4.39
N LEU A 5 -9.50 -15.21 5.05
CA LEU A 5 -9.51 -13.82 4.58
C LEU A 5 -8.10 -13.24 4.53
N GLY A 6 -7.30 -13.48 5.58
CA GLY A 6 -5.90 -13.08 5.61
C GLY A 6 -5.07 -13.70 4.48
N ASN A 7 -5.31 -14.97 4.14
CA ASN A 7 -4.63 -15.62 3.01
C ASN A 7 -5.02 -15.02 1.66
N LYS A 8 -6.30 -14.71 1.44
CA LYS A 8 -6.77 -14.02 0.21
C LYS A 8 -6.09 -12.65 0.04
N LEU A 9 -5.95 -11.92 1.14
CA LEU A 9 -5.33 -10.60 1.17
C LEU A 9 -3.82 -10.67 0.86
N VAL A 10 -3.11 -11.69 1.36
CA VAL A 10 -1.70 -11.94 0.99
C VAL A 10 -1.55 -12.39 -0.46
N GLN A 11 -2.46 -13.22 -0.97
CA GLN A 11 -2.45 -13.61 -2.39
C GLN A 11 -2.64 -12.40 -3.29
N HIS A 12 -3.52 -11.46 -2.91
CA HIS A 12 -3.66 -10.20 -3.61
C HIS A 12 -2.37 -9.39 -3.57
N ALA A 13 -1.73 -9.24 -2.40
CA ALA A 13 -0.44 -8.57 -2.27
C ALA A 13 0.62 -9.16 -3.21
N LYS A 14 0.70 -10.50 -3.31
CA LYS A 14 1.63 -11.18 -4.21
C LYS A 14 1.34 -10.90 -5.69
N ARG A 15 0.06 -10.77 -6.08
CA ARG A 15 -0.31 -10.39 -7.45
C ARG A 15 0.09 -8.94 -7.75
N THR A 16 -0.05 -8.05 -6.77
CA THR A 16 0.35 -6.64 -6.87
C THR A 16 1.85 -6.46 -7.10
N GLN A 17 2.70 -7.31 -6.53
CA GLN A 17 4.16 -7.20 -6.72
C GLN A 17 4.59 -7.29 -8.20
N ASN A 18 3.85 -8.05 -9.01
CA ASN A 18 4.15 -8.23 -10.43
C ASN A 18 3.51 -7.16 -11.32
N LEU A 19 2.66 -6.29 -10.76
CA LEU A 19 1.98 -5.25 -11.50
C LEU A 19 2.80 -3.95 -11.49
N THR A 20 2.79 -3.25 -12.63
CA THR A 20 3.42 -1.93 -12.78
C THR A 20 2.58 -0.81 -12.19
N HIS A 21 1.26 -1.02 -12.04
CA HIS A 21 0.33 -0.07 -11.42
C HIS A 21 -0.25 -0.65 -10.13
N LEU A 22 -0.60 0.25 -9.21
CA LEU A 22 -1.22 -0.14 -7.95
C LEU A 22 -2.72 -0.44 -8.15
N PRO A 23 -3.21 -1.65 -7.83
CA PRO A 23 -4.63 -1.95 -7.87
C PRO A 23 -5.37 -1.24 -6.72
N PRO A 24 -6.71 -1.13 -6.79
CA PRO A 24 -7.51 -0.50 -5.75
C PRO A 24 -7.27 -1.10 -4.36
N TYR A 25 -7.26 -0.24 -3.35
CA TYR A 25 -7.13 -0.65 -1.97
C TYR A 25 -8.33 -1.49 -1.52
N GLN A 26 -8.06 -2.68 -0.96
CA GLN A 26 -9.11 -3.61 -0.53
C GLN A 26 -9.66 -3.28 0.85
N THR A 27 -10.38 -2.17 0.97
CA THR A 27 -10.98 -1.68 2.22
C THR A 27 -11.82 -2.74 2.91
N GLU A 28 -12.69 -3.42 2.16
CA GLU A 28 -13.61 -4.40 2.74
C GLU A 28 -12.91 -5.66 3.23
N ALA A 29 -11.84 -6.12 2.56
CA ALA A 29 -11.06 -7.26 3.01
C ALA A 29 -10.27 -6.93 4.30
N VAL A 30 -9.66 -5.75 4.36
CA VAL A 30 -8.95 -5.27 5.56
C VAL A 30 -9.93 -5.11 6.73
N ARG A 31 -11.11 -4.53 6.49
CA ARG A 31 -12.19 -4.41 7.48
C ARG A 31 -12.68 -5.78 7.97
N ALA A 32 -12.80 -6.75 7.08
CA ALA A 32 -13.23 -8.10 7.46
C ALA A 32 -12.19 -8.81 8.34
N VAL A 33 -10.90 -8.76 7.98
CA VAL A 33 -9.81 -9.36 8.78
C VAL A 33 -9.68 -8.64 10.14
N THR A 34 -9.85 -7.33 10.20
CA THR A 34 -9.79 -6.58 11.48
C THR A 34 -10.98 -6.88 12.38
N ARG A 35 -12.19 -7.10 11.83
CA ARG A 35 -13.34 -7.59 12.60
C ARG A 35 -13.07 -8.99 13.15
N GLU A 36 -12.55 -9.91 12.32
CA GLU A 36 -12.18 -11.27 12.76
C GLU A 36 -11.18 -11.25 13.92
N VAL A 37 -10.15 -10.39 13.85
CA VAL A 37 -9.19 -10.22 14.96
C VAL A 37 -9.86 -9.72 16.23
N ARG A 38 -10.76 -8.73 16.13
CA ARG A 38 -11.49 -8.19 17.29
C ARG A 38 -12.43 -9.22 17.90
N ASP A 39 -13.05 -10.06 17.08
CA ASP A 39 -13.97 -11.09 17.56
C ASP A 39 -13.21 -12.22 18.27
N LEU A 40 -12.07 -12.67 17.72
CA LEU A 40 -11.14 -13.58 18.42
C LEU A 40 -10.65 -12.99 19.75
N GLU A 41 -10.35 -11.69 19.80
CA GLU A 41 -9.94 -11.04 21.05
C GLU A 41 -11.08 -11.01 22.10
N LYS A 42 -12.34 -10.81 21.67
CA LYS A 42 -13.50 -10.90 22.56
C LYS A 42 -13.71 -12.32 23.07
N ASP A 43 -13.51 -13.33 22.22
CA ASP A 43 -13.63 -14.74 22.61
C ASP A 43 -12.57 -15.11 23.64
N VAL A 44 -11.31 -14.72 23.43
CA VAL A 44 -10.22 -14.88 24.40
C VAL A 44 -10.56 -14.20 25.73
N LYS A 45 -11.09 -12.97 25.71
CA LYS A 45 -11.51 -12.27 26.94
C LYS A 45 -12.62 -13.02 27.67
N ARG A 46 -13.64 -13.51 26.96
CA ARG A 46 -14.75 -14.27 27.53
C ARG A 46 -14.28 -15.58 28.18
N ILE A 47 -13.31 -16.26 27.58
CA ILE A 47 -12.72 -17.48 28.15
C ILE A 47 -11.92 -17.17 29.42
N LEU A 48 -11.28 -16.00 29.50
CA LEU A 48 -10.45 -15.58 30.63
C LEU A 48 -11.24 -14.90 31.76
N GLU A 49 -12.45 -14.39 31.51
CA GLU A 49 -13.33 -13.75 32.51
C GLU A 49 -13.48 -14.56 33.81
N PRO A 50 -13.71 -15.89 33.78
CA PRO A 50 -13.86 -16.70 35.01
C PRO A 50 -12.58 -16.85 35.84
N PHE A 51 -11.41 -16.55 35.28
CA PHE A 51 -10.12 -16.80 35.91
C PHE A 51 -9.54 -15.56 36.63
N GLU A 52 -10.25 -14.42 36.62
CA GLU A 52 -9.90 -13.17 37.34
C GLU A 52 -8.40 -12.79 37.29
N GLY A 53 -7.75 -13.03 36.14
CA GLY A 53 -6.34 -12.69 35.89
C GLY A 53 -5.30 -13.74 36.30
N TYR A 54 -5.69 -14.86 36.93
CA TYR A 54 -4.79 -15.97 37.23
C TYR A 54 -5.27 -17.27 36.56
N PHE A 55 -4.65 -17.59 35.42
CA PHE A 55 -4.87 -18.84 34.71
C PHE A 55 -3.65 -19.75 34.84
N ASN A 56 -3.84 -20.98 35.33
CA ASN A 56 -2.79 -22.00 35.34
C ASN A 56 -3.00 -22.97 34.16
N PRO A 57 -2.11 -22.97 33.15
CA PRO A 57 -2.25 -23.86 31.99
C PRO A 57 -2.23 -25.35 32.33
N SER A 58 -1.63 -25.71 33.47
CA SER A 58 -1.47 -27.10 33.91
C SER A 58 -2.75 -27.68 34.52
N SER A 59 -3.62 -26.82 35.07
CA SER A 59 -4.88 -27.26 35.69
C SER A 59 -5.99 -27.49 34.68
N ASP A 60 -5.94 -26.80 33.53
CA ASP A 60 -6.94 -26.95 32.46
C ASP A 60 -6.27 -26.92 31.06
N PRO A 61 -5.68 -28.05 30.62
CA PRO A 61 -5.04 -28.15 29.32
C PRO A 61 -5.96 -27.86 28.12
N PRO A 62 -7.24 -28.30 28.08
CA PRO A 62 -8.16 -27.98 27.00
C PRO A 62 -8.32 -26.47 26.76
N THR A 63 -8.55 -25.69 27.82
CA THR A 63 -8.71 -24.24 27.73
C THR A 63 -7.40 -23.56 27.34
N ALA A 64 -6.27 -24.04 27.85
CA ALA A 64 -4.95 -23.53 27.46
C ALA A 64 -4.68 -23.72 25.95
N CYS A 65 -5.06 -24.87 25.39
CA CYS A 65 -4.96 -25.12 23.96
C CYS A 65 -5.88 -24.21 23.14
N ALA A 66 -7.12 -23.99 23.57
CA ALA A 66 -8.05 -23.08 22.89
C ALA A 66 -7.50 -21.65 22.84
N LEU A 67 -7.05 -21.11 23.98
CA LEU A 67 -6.43 -19.79 24.08
C LEU A 67 -5.18 -19.66 23.20
N LEU A 68 -4.37 -20.72 23.13
CA LEU A 68 -3.18 -20.73 22.28
C LEU A 68 -3.55 -20.68 20.80
N VAL A 69 -4.56 -21.45 20.37
CA VAL A 69 -5.05 -21.45 18.98
C VAL A 69 -5.57 -20.06 18.59
N ASP A 70 -6.39 -19.45 19.43
CA ASP A 70 -6.93 -18.11 19.17
C ASP A 70 -5.83 -17.05 19.10
N HIS A 71 -4.86 -17.11 20.03
CA HIS A 71 -3.71 -16.23 20.02
C HIS A 71 -2.86 -16.38 18.75
N LEU A 72 -2.61 -17.61 18.30
CA LEU A 72 -1.89 -17.88 17.06
C LEU A 72 -2.68 -17.38 15.83
N ALA A 73 -3.99 -17.52 15.82
CA ALA A 73 -4.87 -17.01 14.76
C ALA A 73 -4.83 -15.47 14.69
N ILE A 74 -4.88 -14.77 15.83
CA ILE A 74 -4.73 -13.31 15.91
C ILE A 74 -3.37 -12.88 15.33
N ARG A 75 -2.27 -13.51 15.76
CA ARG A 75 -0.93 -13.19 15.26
C ARG A 75 -0.79 -13.45 13.76
N ARG A 76 -1.43 -14.51 13.25
CA ARG A 76 -1.46 -14.82 11.82
C ARG A 76 -2.17 -13.72 11.04
N ASN A 77 -3.35 -13.29 11.46
CA ASN A 77 -4.11 -12.22 10.81
C ASN A 77 -3.35 -10.89 10.85
N LYS A 78 -2.74 -10.52 11.98
CA LYS A 78 -1.88 -9.34 12.09
C LYS A 78 -0.72 -9.39 11.10
N ARG A 79 -0.04 -10.54 10.97
CA ARG A 79 1.07 -10.71 10.01
C ARG A 79 0.61 -10.56 8.57
N CYS A 80 -0.55 -11.10 8.21
CA CYS A 80 -1.12 -10.96 6.87
C CYS A 80 -1.45 -9.50 6.52
N LEU A 81 -2.05 -8.76 7.46
CA LEU A 81 -2.33 -7.32 7.28
C LEU A 81 -1.04 -6.52 7.07
N LEU A 82 -0.05 -6.71 7.94
CA LEU A 82 1.24 -6.00 7.82
C LEU A 82 1.95 -6.31 6.51
N ALA A 83 1.94 -7.56 6.06
CA ALA A 83 2.55 -7.94 4.80
C ALA A 83 1.92 -7.24 3.59
N TYR A 84 0.60 -7.10 3.57
CA TYR A 84 -0.10 -6.38 2.51
C TYR A 84 0.16 -4.89 2.53
N HIS A 85 0.07 -4.25 3.70
CA HIS A 85 0.36 -2.82 3.82
C HIS A 85 1.82 -2.53 3.46
N ARG A 86 2.77 -3.36 3.90
CA ARG A 86 4.18 -3.20 3.53
C ARG A 86 4.39 -3.33 2.02
N GLY A 87 3.79 -4.34 1.37
CA GLY A 87 3.92 -4.50 -0.08
C GLY A 87 3.33 -3.34 -0.88
N ARG A 88 2.28 -2.68 -0.37
CA ARG A 88 1.74 -1.46 -0.98
C ARG A 88 2.61 -0.24 -0.71
N ALA A 89 3.13 -0.08 0.52
CA ALA A 89 4.06 0.99 0.87
C ALA A 89 5.34 0.93 0.02
N GLU A 90 5.91 -0.25 -0.22
CA GLU A 90 7.07 -0.43 -1.11
C GLU A 90 6.80 0.10 -2.53
N LYS A 91 5.60 -0.15 -3.06
CA LYS A 91 5.21 0.36 -4.37
C LYS A 91 4.96 1.86 -4.37
N LEU A 92 4.43 2.42 -3.28
CA LEU A 92 4.27 3.86 -3.13
C LEU A 92 5.63 4.57 -3.06
N GLU A 93 6.55 4.03 -2.28
CA GLU A 93 7.94 4.49 -2.18
C GLU A 93 8.60 4.47 -3.58
N GLU A 94 8.51 3.36 -4.32
CA GLU A 94 9.04 3.23 -5.69
C GLU A 94 8.45 4.31 -6.62
N MET A 95 7.15 4.58 -6.56
CA MET A 95 6.51 5.64 -7.34
C MET A 95 7.01 7.05 -6.97
N CYS A 96 7.31 7.32 -5.69
CA CYS A 96 7.92 8.58 -5.27
C CYS A 96 9.33 8.76 -5.86
N TRP A 97 10.11 7.67 -5.92
CA TRP A 97 11.47 7.70 -6.50
C TRP A 97 11.45 7.82 -8.03
N ASP A 98 10.43 7.28 -8.69
CA ASP A 98 10.20 7.47 -10.13
C ASP A 98 9.73 8.90 -10.50
N GLY A 99 9.46 9.76 -9.51
CA GLY A 99 9.00 11.14 -9.73
C GLY A 99 7.54 11.28 -10.18
N LYS A 100 6.73 10.22 -10.04
CA LYS A 100 5.28 10.28 -10.37
C LYS A 100 4.55 11.08 -9.30
N ASP A 101 3.83 12.12 -9.69
CA ASP A 101 3.00 12.88 -8.75
C ASP A 101 1.68 12.13 -8.46
N VAL A 102 1.08 12.39 -7.29
CA VAL A 102 -0.24 11.87 -6.88
C VAL A 102 -1.27 12.16 -7.96
N LEU A 103 -1.21 13.34 -8.58
CA LEU A 103 -2.12 13.75 -9.64
C LEU A 103 -1.94 12.92 -10.92
N GLU A 104 -0.71 12.51 -11.25
CA GLU A 104 -0.43 11.61 -12.38
C GLU A 104 -0.89 10.18 -12.09
N VAL A 105 -0.80 9.72 -10.84
CA VAL A 105 -1.35 8.42 -10.42
C VAL A 105 -2.88 8.39 -10.62
N HIS A 106 -3.56 9.49 -10.30
CA HIS A 106 -5.00 9.66 -10.55
C HIS A 106 -5.32 9.80 -12.06
N GLN A 107 -4.55 10.56 -12.83
CA GLN A 107 -4.78 10.77 -14.28
C GLN A 107 -4.39 9.60 -15.19
N SER A 108 -3.41 8.78 -14.80
CA SER A 108 -2.93 7.64 -15.61
C SER A 108 -4.03 6.62 -15.94
N ARG A 109 -5.12 6.60 -15.16
CA ARG A 109 -6.33 5.82 -15.49
C ARG A 109 -7.25 6.49 -16.50
N GLN A 110 -7.41 7.81 -16.47
CA GLN A 110 -8.27 8.53 -17.41
C GLN A 110 -7.78 8.41 -18.86
N SER A 111 -6.46 8.34 -19.08
CA SER A 111 -5.88 8.27 -20.42
C SER A 111 -5.92 6.88 -21.08
N SER A 112 -6.21 5.82 -20.31
CA SER A 112 -6.36 4.45 -20.83
C SER A 112 -7.76 4.14 -21.39
N THR A 113 -8.75 4.97 -21.04
CA THR A 113 -10.10 4.97 -21.65
C THR A 113 -10.18 6.06 -22.71
N GLY A 114 -9.69 5.73 -23.91
CA GLY A 114 -9.78 6.62 -25.06
C GLY A 114 -11.22 7.02 -25.39
N GLN A 115 -11.40 8.32 -25.58
CA GLN A 115 -12.22 8.91 -26.65
C GLN A 115 -13.62 8.29 -26.87
N GLY A 116 -14.56 8.68 -26.02
CA GLY A 116 -15.98 8.41 -26.23
C GLY A 116 -16.83 9.17 -25.23
N GLY A 117 -17.41 10.29 -25.67
CA GLY A 117 -18.21 11.16 -24.81
C GLY A 117 -19.42 10.44 -24.22
N SER A 118 -19.53 10.48 -22.89
CA SER A 118 -20.81 10.46 -22.18
C SER A 118 -20.55 10.77 -20.72
N SER A 119 -21.13 11.87 -20.28
CA SER A 119 -21.27 12.31 -18.89
C SER A 119 -21.92 11.22 -18.02
N ALA A 120 -21.09 10.44 -17.34
CA ALA A 120 -21.48 9.64 -16.18
C ALA A 120 -20.53 10.04 -15.04
N PRO A 121 -21.00 10.14 -13.79
CA PRO A 121 -20.10 10.35 -12.66
C PRO A 121 -19.24 9.10 -12.59
N SER A 122 -18.00 9.19 -13.07
CA SER A 122 -17.02 8.14 -12.87
C SER A 122 -16.92 7.96 -11.37
N ASN A 123 -17.33 6.78 -10.90
CA ASN A 123 -17.09 6.35 -9.53
C ASN A 123 -15.57 6.37 -9.35
N ASP A 124 -15.08 7.51 -8.88
CA ASP A 124 -13.69 7.88 -8.71
C ASP A 124 -13.21 7.14 -7.46
N GLU A 125 -13.19 5.81 -7.51
CA GLU A 125 -12.53 5.03 -6.49
C GLU A 125 -11.03 5.20 -6.71
N SER A 126 -10.51 6.25 -6.07
CA SER A 126 -9.09 6.44 -5.85
C SER A 126 -8.47 5.09 -5.51
N SER A 127 -7.46 4.68 -6.29
CA SER A 127 -6.81 3.37 -6.08
C SER A 127 -6.11 3.27 -4.72
N LEU A 128 -5.92 4.44 -4.09
CA LEU A 128 -5.29 4.68 -2.81
C LEU A 128 -6.37 4.93 -1.76
N SER A 129 -6.14 4.40 -0.56
CA SER A 129 -6.91 4.84 0.59
C SER A 129 -6.47 6.25 1.01
N PRO A 130 -7.34 7.04 1.67
CA PRO A 130 -6.96 8.37 2.18
C PRO A 130 -5.72 8.34 3.08
N GLU A 131 -5.53 7.25 3.83
CA GLU A 131 -4.36 7.05 4.68
C GLU A 131 -3.09 6.78 3.86
N GLU A 132 -3.20 6.11 2.72
CA GLU A 132 -2.08 5.90 1.78
C GLU A 132 -1.69 7.18 1.05
N GLU A 133 -2.66 8.03 0.71
CA GLU A 133 -2.40 9.34 0.10
C GLU A 133 -1.65 10.28 1.06
N GLU A 134 -2.05 10.29 2.33
CA GLU A 134 -1.36 11.07 3.35
C GLU A 134 0.06 10.55 3.60
N TYR A 135 0.25 9.22 3.63
CA TYR A 135 1.57 8.61 3.72
C TYR A 135 2.46 8.99 2.53
N PHE A 136 1.92 8.93 1.31
CA PHE A 136 2.64 9.31 0.10
C PHE A 136 3.08 10.78 0.14
N ARG A 137 2.20 11.69 0.55
CA ARG A 137 2.54 13.11 0.70
C ARG A 137 3.67 13.33 1.68
N GLN A 138 3.57 12.73 2.87
CA GLN A 138 4.61 12.85 3.91
C GLN A 138 5.95 12.24 3.46
N TYR A 139 5.93 11.13 2.71
CA TYR A 139 7.14 10.54 2.16
C TYR A 139 7.77 11.42 1.07
N SER A 140 6.95 11.99 0.18
CA SER A 140 7.39 12.93 -0.84
C SER A 140 8.01 14.19 -0.22
N ASP A 141 7.40 14.75 0.82
CA ASP A 141 7.92 15.91 1.54
C ASP A 141 9.27 15.58 2.22
N MET A 142 9.38 14.40 2.83
CA MET A 142 10.63 13.91 3.41
C MET A 142 11.72 13.74 2.34
N LEU A 143 11.37 13.18 1.19
CA LEU A 143 12.29 13.00 0.06
C LEU A 143 12.75 14.35 -0.51
N ALA A 144 11.83 15.32 -0.65
CA ALA A 144 12.16 16.67 -1.09
C ALA A 144 13.09 17.39 -0.10
N ALA A 145 12.83 17.26 1.21
CA ALA A 145 13.71 17.81 2.25
C ALA A 145 15.11 17.17 2.22
N TYR A 146 15.19 15.86 1.94
CA TYR A 146 16.46 15.16 1.79
C TYR A 146 17.22 15.60 0.54
N LYS A 147 16.54 15.72 -0.60
CA LYS A 147 17.10 16.26 -1.84
C LYS A 147 17.60 17.70 -1.69
N GLY A 148 16.89 18.53 -0.93
CA GLY A 148 17.28 19.93 -0.68
C GLY A 148 18.65 20.08 0.00
N GLN A 149 19.19 19.03 0.63
CA GLN A 149 20.55 19.03 1.17
C GLN A 149 21.63 18.90 0.09
N TRP A 150 21.27 18.35 -1.07
CA TRP A 150 22.16 18.03 -2.18
C TRP A 150 21.70 18.75 -3.45
N THR A 151 22.09 20.01 -3.60
CA THR A 151 21.68 20.83 -4.78
C THR A 151 22.37 20.41 -6.07
N ASP A 152 23.53 19.76 -5.97
CA ASP A 152 24.38 19.44 -7.11
C ASP A 152 24.11 18.03 -7.67
N ILE A 153 23.26 17.23 -6.99
CA ILE A 153 23.02 15.83 -7.33
C ILE A 153 21.52 15.58 -7.33
N ASP A 154 20.98 15.21 -8.49
CA ASP A 154 19.61 14.71 -8.58
C ASP A 154 19.55 13.23 -8.16
N LEU A 155 18.99 12.98 -6.98
CA LEU A 155 18.82 11.64 -6.41
C LEU A 155 17.70 10.83 -7.09
N THR A 156 16.84 11.46 -7.88
CA THR A 156 15.78 10.81 -8.67
C THR A 156 16.09 10.79 -10.17
N GLY A 157 17.31 11.18 -10.53
CA GLY A 157 17.77 11.13 -11.92
C GLY A 157 17.84 9.70 -12.45
N SER A 158 18.08 9.57 -13.75
CA SER A 158 18.19 8.27 -14.39
C SER A 158 19.36 7.45 -13.82
N LEU A 159 19.10 6.19 -13.47
CA LEU A 159 20.14 5.23 -13.12
C LEU A 159 20.95 4.74 -14.34
N GLU A 160 20.47 5.02 -15.55
CA GLU A 160 21.18 4.70 -16.78
C GLU A 160 22.29 5.73 -17.04
N PRO A 161 23.55 5.29 -17.22
CA PRO A 161 24.64 6.22 -17.47
C PRO A 161 24.50 6.89 -18.85
N PRO A 162 24.78 8.19 -18.96
CA PRO A 162 24.71 8.89 -20.24
C PRO A 162 25.76 8.34 -21.21
N LYS A 163 25.34 8.11 -22.46
CA LYS A 163 26.23 7.62 -23.53
C LYS A 163 26.92 8.75 -24.28
N ASP A 164 26.17 9.82 -24.56
CA ASP A 164 26.60 10.98 -25.33
C ASP A 164 26.13 12.26 -24.63
N LEU A 165 26.85 13.37 -24.88
CA LEU A 165 26.53 14.68 -24.30
C LEU A 165 25.25 15.30 -24.90
N PHE A 166 24.92 14.94 -26.15
CA PHE A 166 23.76 15.45 -26.87
C PHE A 166 22.84 14.31 -27.29
N ILE A 167 21.53 14.56 -27.22
CA ILE A 167 20.49 13.63 -27.65
C ILE A 167 19.52 14.33 -28.60
N ASP A 168 19.06 13.60 -29.61
CA ASP A 168 17.97 14.04 -30.49
C ASP A 168 16.64 13.53 -29.93
N VAL A 169 15.75 14.44 -29.51
CA VAL A 169 14.44 14.09 -28.96
C VAL A 169 13.36 14.33 -30.01
N ARG A 170 12.47 13.34 -30.20
CA ARG A 170 11.27 13.49 -31.03
C ARG A 170 10.04 13.67 -30.16
N VAL A 171 9.33 14.78 -30.35
CA VAL A 171 8.07 15.06 -29.66
C VAL A 171 6.99 14.07 -30.12
N LEU A 172 6.38 13.34 -29.18
CA LEU A 172 5.32 12.37 -29.47
C LEU A 172 3.92 12.98 -29.39
N LYS A 173 3.74 14.00 -28.54
CA LYS A 173 2.49 14.73 -28.33
C LYS A 173 2.82 16.19 -28.02
N ASP A 174 1.94 17.09 -28.41
CA ASP A 174 2.07 18.51 -28.09
C ASP A 174 2.04 18.68 -26.56
N ALA A 175 3.09 19.29 -26.02
CA ALA A 175 3.27 19.58 -24.60
C ALA A 175 3.36 21.09 -24.33
N GLY A 176 3.13 21.93 -25.35
CA GLY A 176 3.32 23.37 -25.26
C GLY A 176 4.80 23.77 -25.22
N GLU A 177 5.09 24.88 -24.55
CA GLU A 177 6.44 25.42 -24.39
C GLU A 177 7.12 24.80 -23.17
N VAL A 178 8.22 24.07 -23.40
CA VAL A 178 9.04 23.49 -22.33
C VAL A 178 10.25 24.39 -22.13
N GLN A 179 10.41 24.95 -20.93
CA GLN A 179 11.60 25.72 -20.58
C GLN A 179 12.68 24.79 -20.05
N THR A 180 13.88 24.92 -20.60
CA THR A 180 15.06 24.26 -20.05
C THR A 180 15.83 25.22 -19.15
N GLU A 181 16.66 24.70 -18.27
CA GLU A 181 17.51 25.50 -17.37
C GLU A 181 18.47 26.46 -18.12
N TYR A 182 18.72 26.21 -19.41
CA TYR A 182 19.59 27.02 -20.27
C TYR A 182 18.83 27.84 -21.34
N GLY A 183 17.49 27.89 -21.28
CA GLY A 183 16.63 28.59 -22.26
C GLY A 183 16.02 27.64 -23.26
#